data_AF-A0AAW9JQJ5-F1
#
_entry.id   AF-A0AAW9JQJ5-F1
#
_cell.length_a   1.000
_cell.length_b   1.000
_cell.length_c   1.000
_cell.angle_alpha   90.00
_cell.angle_beta   90.00
_cell.angle_gamma   90.00
#
_symmetry.space_group_name_H-M   'P 1'
#
loop_
_entity.id
_entity.type
_entity.pdbx_description
1 polymer ?
#
loop_
_entity_poly.entity_id
_entity_poly.type
_entity_poly.pdbx_seq_one_letter_code
_entity_poly.pdbx_strand_id
1 'polypeptide(L)' 'MHKIRFVGPNLQYEFYLTLNQVEVLHEDLLRIHRSFIVNKHAVKEVSRGKRIVQLKDNTLLPLSRTYFSEVIDDLEQVCQ' A
#
# COMPACT_ATOMS: atom_id res chain seq x y z
N MET A 1 -20.57 9.51 1.37
CA MET A 1 -20.09 8.12 1.30
C MET A 1 -18.63 8.13 0.94
N HIS A 2 -17.76 7.50 1.74
CA HIS A 2 -16.38 7.25 1.34
C HIS A 2 -16.36 6.04 0.41
N LYS A 3 -15.68 6.16 -0.73
CA LYS A 3 -15.61 5.14 -1.77
C LYS A 3 -14.14 4.79 -1.97
N ILE A 4 -13.82 3.51 -1.96
CA ILE A 4 -12.47 2.99 -2.18
C ILE A 4 -12.43 2.35 -3.55
N ARG A 5 -11.27 2.45 -4.19
CA ARG A 5 -10.96 1.75 -5.43
C ARG A 5 -9.86 0.73 -5.17
N PHE A 6 -10.15 -0.53 -5.45
CA PHE A 6 -9.14 -1.56 -5.62
C PHE A 6 -8.60 -1.47 -7.04
N VAL A 7 -7.27 -1.42 -7.18
CA VAL A 7 -6.58 -1.36 -8.46
C VAL A 7 -5.73 -2.60 -8.58
N GLY A 8 -6.13 -3.51 -9.47
CA GLY A 8 -5.35 -4.67 -9.86
C GLY A 8 -4.74 -4.49 -11.26
N PRO A 9 -3.94 -5.46 -11.74
CA PRO A 9 -3.23 -5.34 -13.01
C PRO A 9 -4.12 -5.08 -14.23
N ASN A 10 -5.29 -5.73 -14.28
CA ASN A 10 -6.22 -5.67 -15.41
C ASN A 10 -7.65 -5.28 -15.01
N LEU A 11 -7.86 -4.87 -13.75
CA LEU A 11 -9.19 -4.53 -13.25
C LEU A 11 -9.15 -3.43 -12.21
N GLN A 12 -10.26 -2.72 -12.12
CA GLN A 12 -10.53 -1.80 -11.03
C GLN A 12 -11.94 -2.07 -10.51
N TYR A 13 -12.07 -2.14 -9.19
CA TYR A 13 -13.37 -2.32 -8.53
C TYR A 13 -13.55 -1.24 -7.48
N GLU A 14 -14.76 -0.72 -7.39
CA GLU A 14 -15.09 0.30 -6.39
C GLU A 14 -16.08 -0.22 -5.38
N PHE A 15 -15.85 0.06 -4.11
CA PHE A 15 -16.66 -0.46 -3.01
C PHE A 15 -16.78 0.56 -1.88
N TYR A 16 -17.80 0.35 -1.05
CA TYR A 16 -18.22 1.26 0.01
C TYR A 16 -17.72 0.79 1.38
N LEU A 17 -16.40 0.73 1.53
CA LEU A 17 -15.74 0.51 2.81
C LEU A 17 -14.83 1.69 3.14
N THR A 18 -14.40 1.77 4.40
CA THR A 18 -13.32 2.67 4.82
C THR A 18 -11.98 1.95 4.75
N LEU A 19 -10.88 2.71 4.64
CA LEU A 19 -9.56 2.09 4.53
C LEU A 19 -9.18 1.35 5.82
N ASN A 20 -9.65 1.82 6.97
CA ASN A 20 -9.46 1.12 8.25
C ASN A 20 -10.17 -0.24 8.29
N GLN A 21 -11.31 -0.38 7.60
CA GLN A 21 -11.95 -1.68 7.46
C GLN A 21 -11.20 -2.60 6.49
N VAL A 22 -10.54 -2.02 5.48
CA VAL A 22 -9.79 -2.79 4.46
C VAL A 22 -8.47 -3.31 5.00
N GLU A 23 -7.74 -2.52 5.78
CA GLU A 23 -6.39 -2.89 6.26
C GLU A 23 -6.39 -4.15 7.14
N VAL A 24 -7.50 -4.44 7.81
CA VAL A 24 -7.64 -5.61 8.68
C VAL A 24 -8.18 -6.86 7.97
N LEU A 25 -8.49 -6.79 6.66
CA LEU A 25 -9.06 -7.92 5.93
C LEU A 25 -8.04 -9.03 5.64
N HIS A 26 -6.75 -8.69 5.57
CA HIS A 26 -5.69 -9.65 5.27
C HIS A 26 -4.33 -9.12 5.73
N GLU A 27 -3.45 -9.99 6.22
CA GLU A 27 -2.11 -9.63 6.72
C GLU A 27 -1.15 -9.07 5.65
N ASP A 28 -1.43 -9.41 4.39
CA ASP A 28 -0.70 -8.87 3.23
C ASP A 28 -1.10 -7.43 2.87
N LEU A 29 -2.15 -6.89 3.46
CA LEU A 29 -2.57 -5.51 3.24
C LEU A 29 -1.84 -4.59 4.19
N LEU A 30 -1.01 -3.71 3.65
CA LEU A 30 -0.18 -2.81 4.41
C LEU A 30 -0.58 -1.35 4.19
N ARG A 31 -0.89 -0.67 5.29
CA ARG A 31 -1.28 0.74 5.30
C ARG A 31 -0.05 1.64 5.23
N ILE A 32 0.25 2.19 4.06
CA ILE A 32 1.45 3.03 3.84
C ILE A 32 1.15 4.54 3.90
N HIS A 33 -0.12 4.91 3.77
CA HIS A 33 -0.56 6.30 3.75
C HIS A 33 -2.03 6.38 4.18
N ARG A 34 -2.48 7.53 4.69
CA ARG A 34 -3.91 7.77 5.01
C ARG A 34 -4.88 7.48 3.84
N SER A 35 -4.37 7.46 2.61
CA SER A 35 -5.13 7.27 1.38
C SER A 35 -4.77 5.98 0.62
N PHE A 36 -3.77 5.22 1.07
CA PHE A 36 -3.28 4.06 0.32
C PHE A 36 -3.06 2.86 1.23
N ILE A 37 -3.49 1.71 0.74
CA ILE A 37 -3.15 0.38 1.24
C ILE A 37 -2.55 -0.35 0.05
N VAL A 38 -1.45 -1.05 0.27
CA VAL A 38 -0.79 -1.86 -0.76
C VAL A 38 -0.87 -3.33 -0.37
N ASN A 39 -0.94 -4.20 -1.36
CA ASN A 39 -0.64 -5.62 -1.16
C ASN A 39 0.89 -5.78 -1.14
N LYS A 40 1.44 -6.39 -0.07
CA LYS A 40 2.88 -6.67 0.08
C LYS A 40 3.46 -7.34 -1.18
N HIS A 41 2.76 -8.33 -1.74
CA HIS A 41 3.19 -9.06 -2.95
C HIS A 41 3.26 -8.21 -4.23
N ALA A 42 2.63 -7.04 -4.25
CA ALA A 42 2.68 -6.12 -5.37
C ALA A 42 3.87 -5.14 -5.28
N VAL A 43 4.52 -5.05 -4.12
CA VAL A 43 5.68 -4.17 -3.91
C VAL A 43 6.88 -4.73 -4.66
N LYS A 44 7.66 -3.83 -5.25
CA LYS A 44 8.92 -4.12 -5.93
C LYS A 44 10.12 -3.59 -5.15
N GLU A 45 10.06 -2.34 -4.73
CA GLU A 45 11.11 -1.71 -3.92
C GLU A 45 10.54 -0.57 -3.07
N VAL A 46 11.26 -0.21 -2.01
CA VAL A 46 10.98 0.97 -1.17
C VAL A 46 12.20 1.87 -1.10
N SER A 47 11.99 3.17 -1.31
CA SER A 47 13.02 4.19 -1.15
C SER A 47 12.86 4.91 0.19
N ARG A 48 13.71 4.60 1.18
CA ARG A 48 13.71 5.28 2.49
C ARG A 48 13.88 6.80 2.35
N GLY A 49 14.88 7.23 1.57
CA GLY A 49 15.20 8.65 1.41
C GLY A 49 14.09 9.45 0.71
N LYS A 50 13.46 8.87 -0.32
CA LYS A 50 12.37 9.53 -1.06
C LYS A 50 11.00 9.31 -0.43
N ARG A 51 10.86 8.33 0.47
CA ARG A 51 9.58 7.85 1.02
C ARG A 51 8.59 7.46 -0.09
N ILE A 52 9.05 6.60 -0.98
CA ILE A 52 8.26 6.09 -2.12
C ILE A 52 8.27 4.58 -2.05
N VAL A 53 7.09 3.98 -2.25
CA VAL A 53 6.92 2.55 -2.55
C VAL A 53 6.71 2.42 -4.05
N GLN A 54 7.54 1.62 -4.72
CA GLN A 54 7.35 1.26 -6.11
C GLN A 54 6.70 -0.12 -6.20
N LEU A 55 5.63 -0.22 -6.99
CA LEU A 55 4.97 -1.49 -7.29
C LEU A 55 5.59 -2.17 -8.52
N LYS A 56 5.27 -3.45 -8.73
CA LYS A 56 5.77 -4.27 -9.85
C LYS A 56 5.41 -3.72 -11.23
N ASP A 57 4.32 -2.97 -11.35
CA ASP A 57 3.89 -2.26 -12.57
C ASP A 57 4.57 -0.89 -12.76
N ASN A 58 5.53 -0.54 -11.89
CA ASN A 58 6.21 0.74 -11.80
C ASN A 58 5.37 1.92 -11.28
N THR A 59 4.16 1.65 -10.76
CA THR A 59 3.39 2.67 -10.02
C THR A 59 4.17 3.12 -8.79
N LEU A 60 4.28 4.43 -8.59
CA LEU A 60 4.95 5.04 -7.44
C LEU A 60 3.91 5.60 -6.46
N LEU A 61 3.96 5.14 -5.21
CA LEU A 61 3.04 5.56 -4.15
C LEU A 61 3.81 6.24 -3.01
N PRO A 62 3.27 7.34 -2.45
CA PRO A 62 3.91 8.03 -1.34
C PRO A 62 3.78 7.21 -0.05
N LEU A 63 4.90 7.03 0.65
CA LEU A 63 4.94 6.53 2.02
C LEU A 63 4.84 7.72 2.98
N SER A 64 3.77 7.75 3.77
CA SER A 64 3.56 8.84 4.72
C SER A 64 4.53 8.78 5.90
N ARG A 65 4.81 9.93 6.52
CA ARG A 65 5.68 10.00 7.72
C ARG A 65 5.11 9.26 8.91
N THR A 66 3.80 9.33 9.11
CA THR A 66 3.10 8.71 10.24
C THR A 66 3.22 7.19 10.20
N TYR A 67 3.08 6.60 9.01
CA TYR A 67 3.12 5.14 8.85
C TYR A 67 4.53 4.61 8.59
N PHE A 68 5.50 5.48 8.27
CA PHE A 68 6.86 5.09 7.88
C PHE A 68 7.53 4.16 8.89
N SER A 69 7.56 4.55 10.17
CA SER A 69 8.24 3.77 11.21
C SER A 69 7.60 2.42 11.47
N GLU A 70 6.31 2.27 11.19
CA GLU A 70 5.56 1.04 11.44
C GLU A 70 5.76 0.02 10.31
N VAL A 71 5.93 0.47 9.07
CA VAL A 71 5.83 -0.40 7.89
C VAL A 71 7.13 -0.56 7.10
N ILE A 72 8.18 0.20 7.40
CA ILE A 72 9.40 0.20 6.57
C ILE A 72 10.14 -1.13 6.60
N ASP A 73 10.26 -1.75 7.78
CA ASP A 73 11.00 -3.02 7.90
C ASP A 73 10.23 -4.17 7.23
N ASP A 74 8.89 -4.19 7.38
CA ASP A 74 7.99 -5.09 6.64
C ASP A 74 8.15 -4.93 5.12
N LEU A 75 8.17 -3.69 4.62
CA LEU A 75 8.32 -3.43 3.20
C LEU A 75 9.68 -3.91 2.67
N GLU A 76 10.75 -3.72 3.43
CA GLU A 76 12.09 -4.14 3.00
C GLU A 76 12.29 -5.65 3.00
N GLN A 77 11.68 -6.37 3.95
CA GLN A 77 11.70 -7.83 3.95
C GLN A 77 11.02 -8.41 2.70
N VAL A 78 9.94 -7.78 2.25
CA VAL A 78 9.19 -8.24 1.07
C VAL A 78 9.91 -7.92 -0.26
N CYS A 79 10.86 -6.96 -0.24
CA CYS A 79 11.64 -6.59 -1.43
C CYS A 79 12.86 -7.50 -1.69
N GLN A 80 13.21 -8.40 -0.77
CA GLN A 80 14.35 -9.33 -0.87
C GLN A 80 13.96 -10.62 -1.60
#